data_AF-A0A972W7C5-F1
#
_entry.id   AF-A0A972W7C5-F1
#
_cell.length_a   1.000
_cell.length_b   1.000
_cell.length_c   1.000
_cell.angle_alpha   90.00
_cell.angle_beta   90.00
_cell.angle_gamma   90.00
#
_symmetry.space_group_name_H-M   'P 1'
#
loop_
_entity.id
_entity.type
_entity.pdbx_description
1 polymer ?
#
loop_
_entity_poly.entity_id
_entity_poly.type
_entity_poly.pdbx_seq_one_letter_code
_entity_poly.pdbx_strand_id
1 'polypeptide(L)'
;MKMTDITPQGIIERYRHAKERRGVWENHWQFSCWNDSDPNRGKIESVGRGNRNFQSCLRIARRALAGTLKDPTGGATHYHAKNTTPPWARDHTPTADIGNHRFYNNIE
;
A
#
# COMPACT_ATOMS: atom_id res chain seq x y z
N MET A 1 -5.25 27.75 -3.09
CA MET A 1 -5.20 26.37 -2.57
C MET A 1 -3.95 25.73 -3.14
N LYS A 2 -2.86 25.59 -2.36
CA LYS A 2 -1.55 25.15 -2.88
C LYS A 2 -1.57 23.63 -3.05
N MET A 3 -1.41 23.15 -4.29
CA MET A 3 -1.03 21.76 -4.54
C MET A 3 0.34 21.55 -3.92
N THR A 4 0.42 20.71 -2.89
CA THR A 4 1.70 20.35 -2.28
C THR A 4 2.37 19.35 -3.20
N ASP A 5 3.49 19.76 -3.80
CA ASP A 5 4.34 18.87 -4.59
C ASP A 5 4.76 17.70 -3.69
N ILE A 6 4.34 16.49 -4.06
CA ILE A 6 4.73 15.26 -3.36
C ILE A 6 6.20 15.00 -3.71
N THR A 7 7.11 15.46 -2.85
CA THR A 7 8.54 15.21 -3.00
C THR A 7 8.90 13.80 -2.51
N PRO A 8 9.98 13.19 -3.03
CA PRO A 8 10.50 11.92 -2.51
C PRO A 8 10.75 11.96 -0.99
N GLN A 9 11.22 13.09 -0.47
CA GLN A 9 11.41 13.32 0.95
C GLN A 9 10.07 13.34 1.71
N GLY A 10 9.04 13.99 1.16
CA GLY A 10 7.70 14.00 1.74
C GLY A 10 7.05 12.61 1.80
N ILE A 11 7.35 11.73 0.83
CA ILE A 11 6.90 10.33 0.86
C ILE A 11 7.60 9.55 1.97
N ILE A 12 8.92 9.73 2.12
CA ILE A 12 9.71 9.07 3.16
C ILE A 12 9.26 9.51 4.55
N GLU A 13 9.00 10.80 4.76
CA GLU A 13 8.50 11.36 6.02
C GLU A 13 7.14 10.76 6.38
N ARG A 14 6.21 10.72 5.41
CA ARG A 14 4.89 10.11 5.58
C ARG A 14 4.97 8.62 5.92
N TYR A 15 5.87 7.89 5.27
CA TYR A 15 6.11 6.48 5.56
C TYR A 15 6.65 6.28 6.99
N ARG A 16 7.60 7.11 7.44
CA ARG A 16 8.13 7.03 8.81
C ARG A 16 7.06 7.30 9.85
N HIS A 17 6.27 8.36 9.68
CA HIS A 17 5.15 8.65 10.59
C HIS A 17 4.10 7.54 10.59
N ALA A 18 3.74 6.98 9.42
CA ALA A 18 2.85 5.84 9.35
C ALA A 18 3.46 4.62 10.07
N LYS A 19 4.76 4.35 9.90
CA LYS A 19 5.48 3.26 10.57
C LYS A 19 5.52 3.42 12.09
N GLU A 20 5.78 4.63 12.59
CA GLU A 20 5.85 4.93 14.01
C GLU A 20 4.48 4.83 14.69
N ARG A 21 3.43 5.36 14.07
CA ARG A 21 2.05 5.23 14.58
C ARG A 21 1.55 3.79 14.59
N ARG A 22 2.05 2.95 13.67
CA ARG A 22 1.66 1.54 13.53
C ARG A 22 2.49 0.56 14.37
N GLY A 23 3.47 1.05 15.14
CA GLY A 23 4.37 0.21 15.96
C GLY A 23 3.69 -0.59 17.06
N VAL A 24 2.40 -0.37 17.34
CA VAL A 24 1.71 -0.93 18.51
C VAL A 24 0.65 -1.99 18.15
N TRP A 25 0.20 -2.16 16.89
CA TRP A 25 -1.01 -3.00 16.64
C TRP A 25 -0.98 -4.10 15.55
N GLU A 26 -0.35 -4.00 14.37
CA GLU A 26 -0.68 -4.96 13.29
C GLU A 26 0.46 -5.29 12.31
N ASN A 27 1.57 -5.87 12.79
CA ASN A 27 2.66 -6.33 11.91
C ASN A 27 2.27 -7.45 10.91
N HIS A 28 1.02 -7.94 10.89
CA HIS A 28 0.58 -9.08 10.05
C HIS A 28 -0.55 -8.82 9.04
N TRP A 29 -1.34 -7.73 9.12
CA TRP A 29 -2.58 -7.65 8.32
C TRP A 29 -2.58 -6.69 7.12
N GLN A 30 -1.59 -5.81 6.96
CA GLN A 30 -1.52 -4.99 5.74
C GLN A 30 -1.28 -5.80 4.46
N PHE A 31 -0.67 -6.97 4.61
CA PHE A 31 -0.43 -7.92 3.54
C PHE A 31 -0.82 -9.31 4.04
N SER A 32 -2.13 -9.62 3.96
CA SER A 32 -2.69 -10.87 4.49
C SER A 32 -1.99 -12.13 3.96
N CYS A 33 -1.38 -12.03 2.79
CA CYS A 33 -0.62 -13.10 2.16
C CYS A 33 0.56 -13.62 2.99
N TRP A 34 0.97 -12.93 4.06
CA TRP A 34 1.97 -13.43 5.01
C TRP A 34 1.37 -14.18 6.21
N ASN A 35 0.05 -14.14 6.42
CA ASN A 35 -0.61 -14.90 7.47
C ASN A 35 -0.43 -16.41 7.25
N ASP A 36 -0.22 -17.17 8.34
CA ASP A 36 -0.10 -18.63 8.33
C ASP A 36 -1.23 -19.35 7.57
N SER A 37 -2.46 -18.84 7.67
CA SER A 37 -3.64 -19.44 7.05
C SER A 37 -4.00 -18.88 5.67
N ASP A 38 -3.26 -17.90 5.13
CA ASP A 38 -3.62 -17.31 3.84
C ASP A 38 -3.19 -18.24 2.68
N PRO A 39 -4.11 -18.61 1.76
CA PRO A 39 -3.82 -19.53 0.66
C PRO A 39 -2.80 -18.97 -0.35
N ASN A 40 -2.45 -17.68 -0.27
CA ASN A 40 -1.44 -17.07 -1.11
C ASN A 40 -0.03 -17.13 -0.53
N ARG A 41 0.15 -17.51 0.74
CA ARG A 41 1.46 -17.56 1.40
C ARG A 41 2.45 -18.43 0.64
N GLY A 42 2.09 -19.69 0.40
CA GLY A 42 2.95 -20.62 -0.33
C GLY A 42 3.32 -20.13 -1.74
N LYS A 43 2.43 -19.37 -2.41
CA LYS A 43 2.70 -18.80 -3.74
C LYS A 43 3.77 -17.71 -3.69
N ILE A 44 3.76 -16.87 -2.66
CA ILE A 44 4.73 -15.78 -2.50
C ILE A 44 6.06 -16.35 -2.01
N GLU A 45 6.05 -17.31 -1.10
CA GLU A 45 7.28 -17.98 -0.64
C GLU A 45 7.98 -18.74 -1.79
N SER A 46 7.21 -19.33 -2.72
CA SER A 46 7.76 -20.07 -3.86
C SER A 46 8.10 -19.18 -5.08
N VAL A 47 7.84 -17.87 -5.03
CA VAL A 47 7.98 -17.04 -6.23
C VAL A 47 9.46 -16.81 -6.60
N GLY A 48 9.87 -17.38 -7.74
CA GLY A 48 11.24 -17.26 -8.23
C GLY A 48 11.48 -16.02 -9.10
N ARG A 49 12.75 -15.65 -9.27
CA ARG A 49 13.19 -14.54 -10.14
C ARG A 49 12.82 -14.70 -11.62
N GLY A 50 12.57 -15.93 -12.08
CA GLY A 50 12.11 -16.23 -13.45
C GLY A 50 10.63 -15.97 -13.69
N ASN A 51 9.82 -15.72 -12.65
CA ASN A 51 8.40 -15.49 -12.80
C ASN A 51 8.13 -14.10 -13.42
N ARG A 52 7.50 -14.06 -14.60
CA ARG A 52 7.24 -12.82 -15.36
C ARG A 52 6.36 -11.80 -14.61
N ASN A 53 5.39 -12.28 -13.83
CA ASN A 53 4.55 -11.41 -13.03
C ASN A 53 5.37 -10.79 -11.89
N PHE A 54 6.17 -11.61 -11.21
CA PHE A 54 7.06 -11.12 -10.15
C PHE A 54 8.09 -10.11 -10.67
N GLN A 55 8.67 -10.33 -11.85
CA GLN A 55 9.55 -9.36 -12.50
C GLN A 55 8.84 -8.03 -12.79
N SER A 56 7.58 -8.09 -13.23
CA SER A 56 6.77 -6.89 -13.46
C SER A 56 6.48 -6.15 -12.14
N CYS A 57 6.14 -6.88 -11.07
CA CYS A 57 5.97 -6.32 -9.73
C CYS A 57 7.25 -5.65 -9.23
N LEU A 58 8.41 -6.31 -9.36
CA LEU A 58 9.71 -5.75 -8.97
C LEU A 58 10.05 -4.48 -9.74
N ARG A 59 9.76 -4.44 -11.05
CA ARG A 59 9.96 -3.23 -11.88
C ARG A 59 9.09 -2.07 -11.39
N ILE A 60 7.82 -2.32 -11.10
CA ILE A 60 6.90 -1.31 -10.58
C ILE A 60 7.37 -0.82 -9.21
N ALA A 61 7.69 -1.73 -8.29
CA ALA A 61 8.17 -1.41 -6.95
C ALA A 61 9.43 -0.53 -6.99
N ARG A 62 10.41 -0.87 -7.82
CA ARG A 62 11.63 -0.05 -8.01
C ARG A 62 11.32 1.35 -8.50
N ARG A 63 10.43 1.49 -9.49
CA ARG A 63 10.04 2.80 -10.02
C ARG A 63 9.27 3.64 -8.99
N ALA A 64 8.42 2.99 -8.19
CA ALA A 64 7.71 3.63 -7.07
C ALA A 64 8.71 4.17 -6.03
N LEU A 65 9.66 3.32 -5.58
CA LEU A 65 10.71 3.72 -4.63
C LEU A 65 11.61 4.84 -5.17
N ALA A 66 11.88 4.84 -6.48
CA ALA A 66 12.64 5.90 -7.14
C ALA A 66 11.83 7.20 -7.35
N GLY A 67 10.54 7.24 -7.01
CA GLY A 67 9.68 8.40 -7.24
C GLY A 67 9.38 8.69 -8.71
N THR A 68 9.54 7.69 -9.59
CA THR A 68 9.39 7.86 -11.06
C THR A 68 8.03 7.42 -11.59
N LEU A 69 7.15 6.92 -10.72
CA LEU A 69 5.75 6.67 -11.06
C LEU A 69 4.91 7.88 -10.62
N LYS A 70 4.03 8.33 -11.50
CA LYS A 70 2.90 9.15 -11.08
C LYS A 70 2.12 8.35 -10.04
N ASP A 71 1.76 9.00 -8.94
CA ASP A 71 0.94 8.39 -7.90
C ASP A 71 -0.55 8.41 -8.32
N PRO A 72 -1.16 7.25 -8.64
CA PRO A 72 -2.59 7.19 -8.95
C PRO A 72 -3.46 7.14 -7.70
N THR A 73 -2.88 7.04 -6.50
CA THR A 73 -3.59 6.85 -5.23
C THR A 73 -3.92 8.15 -4.51
N GLY A 74 -3.38 9.29 -4.95
CA GLY A 74 -3.62 10.59 -4.31
C GLY A 74 -2.96 10.73 -2.94
N GLY A 75 -1.77 10.15 -2.77
CA GLY A 75 -0.98 10.16 -1.55
C GLY A 75 -1.48 9.17 -0.50
N ALA A 76 -2.10 8.07 -0.91
CA ALA A 76 -2.70 7.12 0.01
C ALA A 76 -1.66 6.42 0.89
N THR A 77 -2.01 6.24 2.16
CA THR A 77 -1.21 5.51 3.15
C THR A 77 -1.92 4.25 3.64
N HIS A 78 -3.21 4.12 3.33
CA HIS A 78 -4.07 3.03 3.74
C HIS A 78 -4.91 2.56 2.55
N TYR A 79 -5.22 1.27 2.52
CA TYR A 79 -6.08 0.69 1.50
C TYR A 79 -6.81 -0.54 2.07
N HIS A 80 -7.92 -0.91 1.46
CA HIS A 80 -8.57 -2.19 1.70
C HIS A 80 -9.18 -2.73 0.39
N ALA A 81 -9.46 -4.04 0.36
CA ALA A 81 -10.21 -4.64 -0.74
C ALA A 81 -11.67 -4.16 -0.70
N LYS A 82 -12.29 -3.92 -1.85
CA LYS A 82 -13.67 -3.37 -1.93
C LYS A 82 -14.74 -4.27 -1.32
N ASN A 83 -14.46 -5.57 -1.20
CA ASN A 83 -15.35 -6.55 -0.57
C ASN A 83 -15.24 -6.58 0.97
N THR A 84 -14.34 -5.77 1.56
CA THR A 84 -14.23 -5.60 3.00
C THR A 84 -14.43 -4.13 3.36
N THR A 85 -14.91 -3.86 4.58
CA THR A 85 -15.04 -2.48 5.08
C THR A 85 -14.53 -2.46 6.51
N PRO A 86 -13.24 -2.15 6.70
CA PRO A 86 -12.66 -2.09 8.04
C PRO A 86 -13.24 -0.90 8.83
N PRO A 87 -13.32 -0.97 10.17
CA PRO A 87 -13.88 0.09 10.98
C PRO A 87 -13.24 1.46 10.74
N TRP A 88 -11.92 1.52 10.54
CA TRP A 88 -11.19 2.77 10.27
C TRP A 88 -11.62 3.47 8.97
N ALA A 89 -12.23 2.75 8.02
CA ALA A 89 -12.62 3.31 6.72
C ALA A 89 -14.02 3.95 6.72
N ARG A 90 -14.87 3.67 7.71
CA ARG A 90 -16.31 3.99 7.63
C ARG A 90 -16.61 5.47 7.46
N ASP A 91 -15.85 6.32 8.13
CA ASP A 91 -16.07 7.78 8.15
C ASP A 91 -15.07 8.54 7.28
N HIS A 92 -14.29 7.84 6.46
CA HIS A 92 -13.27 8.43 5.61
C HIS A 92 -13.67 8.35 4.14
N THR A 93 -13.40 9.44 3.39
CA THR A 93 -13.62 9.46 1.95
C THR A 93 -12.40 8.87 1.23
N PRO A 94 -12.58 7.88 0.34
CA PRO A 94 -11.46 7.34 -0.42
C PRO A 94 -10.93 8.37 -1.42
N THR A 95 -9.62 8.34 -1.65
CA THR A 95 -8.95 9.16 -2.67
C THR A 95 -8.97 8.54 -4.05
N ALA A 96 -8.97 7.21 -4.11
CA ALA A 96 -8.95 6.48 -5.36
C ALA A 96 -9.57 5.09 -5.20
N ASP A 97 -10.14 4.62 -6.31
CA ASP A 97 -10.56 3.24 -6.52
C ASP A 97 -9.76 2.67 -7.70
N ILE A 98 -8.91 1.67 -7.44
CA ILE A 98 -8.06 1.06 -8.47
C ILE A 98 -8.24 -0.44 -8.43
N GLY A 99 -8.78 -1.00 -9.50
CA GLY A 99 -9.19 -2.40 -9.53
C GLY A 99 -10.12 -2.74 -8.36
N ASN A 100 -9.78 -3.77 -7.60
CA ASN A 100 -10.55 -4.22 -6.44
C ASN A 100 -10.13 -3.57 -5.11
N HIS A 101 -9.37 -2.49 -5.14
CA HIS A 101 -8.89 -1.80 -3.93
C HIS A 101 -9.40 -0.37 -3.86
N ARG A 102 -9.61 0.08 -2.62
CA ARG A 102 -9.98 1.44 -2.26
C ARG A 102 -8.89 2.05 -1.38
N PHE A 103 -8.49 3.28 -1.68
CA PHE A 103 -7.31 3.94 -1.13
C PHE A 103 -7.70 5.19 -0.34
N TYR A 104 -6.96 5.49 0.73
CA TYR A 104 -7.23 6.60 1.66
C TYR A 104 -5.92 7.29 2.06
N ASN A 105 -5.93 8.62 2.15
CA ASN A 105 -4.76 9.45 2.50
C ASN A 105 -4.87 10.18 3.84
N ASN A 106 -5.97 10.01 4.56
CA ASN A 106 -6.33 10.75 5.77
C ASN A 106 -6.67 9.83 6.96
N ILE A 107 -6.07 8.64 7.00
CA ILE A 107 -6.16 7.74 8.16
C ILE A 107 -4.92 7.97 9.03
N GLU A 108 -5.15 8.26 10.31
CA GLU A 108 -4.09 8.56 11.28
C GLU A 108 -3.64 7.34 12.09
#